data_AF-A0AAN8FTT1-F1
#
_entry.id   AF-A0AAN8FTT1-F1
#
_cell.length_a   1.000
_cell.length_b   1.000
_cell.length_c   1.000
_cell.angle_alpha   90.00
_cell.angle_beta   90.00
_cell.angle_gamma   90.00
#
_symmetry.space_group_name_H-M   'P 1'
#
loop_
_entity.id
_entity.type
_entity.pdbx_description
1 polymer ?
#
loop_
_entity_poly.entity_id
_entity_poly.type
_entity_poly.pdbx_seq_one_letter_code
_entity_poly.pdbx_strand_id
1 'polypeptide(L)'
;METSEKEKSRDANARAAAGAFLAGLKTKNEEKRIKTAKELFKFVTGELKDEAPEYMQEFISFLDNKSEQSAVHECISSPDLDEKKAGIFLIVCLAETSIDGESNRVVRFANFLLKELTLSSMDEAGMELAVRALAFLIQTSKSYAAELVEKCLDQCLEWLEQSNRNEQRRLASVLLARELAMFTSTSFFLRANVFFKSIFTVLRDPKPQIRIASVNALHAALTITSAREAKLKTEWYTKCYAEALNTLKLTELSKDDRTHSMLLVINELVRIADATFERTRLEALNIHQTETSIATPIEWLTQPRVASTVESSTARALVVANFAEVRLLVFGNYSFYSFLKSLD
;
A
#
# COMPACT_ATOMS: atom_id res chain seq x y z
N MET A 1 17.46 -30.93 -39.01
CA MET A 1 16.30 -30.19 -39.52
C MET A 1 15.09 -30.46 -38.62
N GLU A 2 14.73 -31.71 -38.35
CA GLU A 2 13.67 -32.09 -37.38
C GLU A 2 13.86 -31.59 -35.94
N THR A 3 15.10 -31.57 -35.43
CA THR A 3 15.39 -31.03 -34.09
C THR A 3 15.12 -29.53 -33.99
N SER A 4 15.47 -28.77 -35.04
CA SER A 4 15.21 -27.32 -35.10
C SER A 4 13.73 -26.99 -35.24
N GLU A 5 12.94 -27.84 -35.90
CA GLU A 5 11.48 -27.67 -36.00
C GLU A 5 10.77 -27.97 -34.68
N LYS A 6 11.22 -29.00 -33.95
CA LYS A 6 10.70 -29.34 -32.61
C LYS A 6 11.00 -28.23 -31.59
N GLU A 7 12.20 -27.66 -31.62
CA GLU A 7 12.58 -26.52 -30.77
C GLU A 7 11.69 -25.30 -31.05
N LYS A 8 11.53 -24.91 -32.33
CA LYS A 8 10.66 -23.79 -32.72
C LYS A 8 9.20 -23.99 -32.29
N SER A 9 8.69 -25.22 -32.39
CA SER A 9 7.32 -25.56 -31.98
C SER A 9 7.15 -25.43 -30.46
N ARG A 10 8.11 -25.93 -29.67
CA ARG A 10 8.11 -25.80 -28.21
C ARG A 10 8.13 -24.32 -27.77
N ASP A 11 9.02 -23.52 -28.35
CA ASP A 11 9.15 -22.11 -27.99
C ASP A 11 7.88 -21.31 -28.37
N ALA A 12 7.27 -21.64 -29.51
CA ALA A 12 5.98 -21.06 -29.91
C ALA A 12 4.86 -21.42 -28.92
N ASN A 13 4.82 -22.66 -28.43
CA ASN A 13 3.83 -23.10 -27.43
C ASN A 13 4.03 -22.37 -26.08
N ALA A 14 5.28 -22.22 -25.62
CA ALA A 14 5.59 -21.49 -24.39
C ALA A 14 5.12 -20.02 -24.47
N ARG A 15 5.44 -19.34 -25.57
CA ARG A 15 4.98 -17.96 -25.82
C ARG A 15 3.46 -17.87 -25.93
N ALA A 16 2.82 -18.82 -26.60
CA ALA A 16 1.36 -18.84 -26.72
C ALA A 16 0.68 -19.00 -25.35
N ALA A 17 1.19 -19.89 -24.50
CA ALA A 17 0.69 -20.06 -23.14
C ALA A 17 0.87 -18.80 -22.28
N ALA A 18 2.08 -18.20 -22.30
CA ALA A 18 2.35 -16.96 -21.58
C ALA A 18 1.48 -15.79 -22.10
N GLY A 19 1.31 -15.69 -23.42
CA GLY A 19 0.44 -14.71 -24.07
C GLY A 19 -1.03 -14.84 -23.70
N ALA A 20 -1.53 -16.06 -23.50
CA ALA A 20 -2.90 -16.30 -23.04
C ALA A 20 -3.14 -15.77 -21.62
N PHE A 21 -2.21 -16.02 -20.69
CA PHE A 21 -2.26 -15.43 -19.34
C PHE A 21 -2.19 -13.91 -19.39
N LEU A 22 -1.27 -13.35 -20.18
CA LEU A 22 -1.12 -11.91 -20.35
C LEU A 22 -2.43 -11.26 -20.84
N ALA A 23 -3.06 -11.84 -21.86
CA ALA A 23 -4.34 -11.35 -22.38
C ALA A 23 -5.46 -11.40 -21.32
N GLY A 24 -5.48 -12.45 -20.49
CA GLY A 24 -6.42 -12.56 -19.38
C GLY A 24 -6.18 -11.52 -18.27
N LEU A 25 -4.93 -11.13 -18.02
CA LEU A 25 -4.59 -10.09 -17.04
C LEU A 25 -4.93 -8.66 -17.52
N LYS A 26 -4.76 -8.39 -18.81
CA LYS A 26 -5.10 -7.10 -19.45
C LYS A 26 -6.61 -6.84 -19.59
N THR A 27 -7.46 -7.76 -19.14
CA THR A 27 -8.91 -7.59 -19.19
C THR A 27 -9.37 -6.43 -18.31
N LYS A 28 -10.45 -5.74 -18.69
CA LYS A 28 -11.10 -4.69 -17.88
C LYS A 28 -11.91 -5.25 -16.70
N ASN A 29 -12.24 -6.54 -16.72
CA ASN A 29 -13.01 -7.18 -15.67
C ASN A 29 -12.08 -7.60 -14.52
N GLU A 30 -12.20 -6.93 -13.38
CA GLU A 30 -11.35 -7.16 -12.22
C GLU A 30 -11.41 -8.61 -11.70
N GLU A 31 -12.59 -9.20 -11.59
CA GLU A 31 -12.74 -10.60 -11.14
C GLU A 31 -12.04 -11.57 -12.08
N LYS A 32 -12.17 -11.37 -13.39
CA LYS A 32 -11.50 -12.18 -14.41
C LYS A 32 -9.98 -12.00 -14.34
N ARG A 33 -9.50 -10.78 -14.12
CA ARG A 33 -8.07 -10.50 -13.92
C ARG A 33 -7.54 -11.24 -12.70
N ILE A 34 -8.22 -11.13 -11.56
CA ILE A 34 -7.83 -11.81 -10.30
C ILE A 34 -7.82 -13.32 -10.49
N LYS A 35 -8.84 -13.88 -11.14
CA LYS A 35 -8.89 -15.31 -11.46
C LYS A 35 -7.70 -15.74 -12.32
N THR A 36 -7.42 -15.00 -13.39
CA THR A 36 -6.28 -15.27 -14.28
C THR A 36 -4.95 -15.19 -13.52
N ALA A 37 -4.78 -14.21 -12.63
CA ALA A 37 -3.58 -14.07 -11.81
C ALA A 37 -3.39 -15.27 -10.87
N LYS A 38 -4.47 -15.78 -10.25
CA LYS A 38 -4.42 -16.98 -9.41
C LYS A 38 -4.02 -18.22 -10.22
N GLU A 39 -4.57 -18.36 -11.43
CA GLU A 39 -4.24 -19.45 -12.35
C GLU A 39 -2.77 -19.37 -12.81
N LEU A 40 -2.29 -18.17 -13.18
CA LEU A 40 -0.89 -17.95 -13.53
C LEU A 40 0.05 -18.29 -12.39
N PHE A 41 -0.23 -17.81 -11.17
CA PHE A 41 0.62 -18.10 -10.01
C PHE A 41 0.67 -19.59 -9.70
N LYS A 42 -0.47 -20.29 -9.77
CA LYS A 42 -0.53 -21.75 -9.60
C LYS A 42 0.28 -22.48 -10.67
N PHE A 43 0.13 -22.08 -11.94
CA PHE A 43 0.87 -22.65 -13.05
C PHE A 43 2.38 -22.47 -12.85
N VAL A 44 2.82 -21.24 -12.56
CA VAL A 44 4.23 -20.88 -12.39
C VAL A 44 4.89 -21.57 -11.20
N THR A 45 4.16 -21.76 -10.09
CA THR A 45 4.73 -22.37 -8.87
C THR A 45 4.65 -23.90 -8.84
N GLY A 46 3.76 -24.49 -9.65
CA GLY A 46 3.57 -25.93 -9.80
C GLY A 46 3.91 -26.42 -11.20
N GLU A 47 2.92 -26.40 -12.10
CA GLU A 47 2.95 -27.04 -13.43
C GLU A 47 4.17 -26.67 -14.28
N LEU A 48 4.60 -25.41 -14.27
CA LEU A 48 5.73 -24.92 -15.06
C LEU A 48 7.06 -25.58 -14.65
N LYS A 49 7.20 -26.03 -13.39
CA LYS A 49 8.42 -26.70 -12.90
C LYS A 49 8.55 -28.13 -13.42
N ASP A 50 7.45 -28.72 -13.89
CA ASP A 50 7.41 -30.06 -14.47
C ASP A 50 7.68 -30.04 -15.99
N GLU A 51 7.73 -28.85 -16.61
CA GLU A 51 8.02 -28.65 -18.02
C GLU A 51 9.52 -28.72 -18.33
N ALA A 52 9.86 -28.85 -19.63
CA ALA A 52 11.24 -28.80 -20.08
C ALA A 52 11.92 -27.47 -19.70
N PRO A 53 13.22 -27.45 -19.29
CA PRO A 53 13.90 -26.22 -18.89
C PRO A 53 13.85 -25.10 -19.93
N GLU A 54 13.92 -25.44 -21.21
CA GLU A 54 13.83 -24.47 -22.29
C GLU A 54 12.41 -23.90 -22.46
N TYR A 55 11.37 -24.73 -22.24
CA TYR A 55 9.98 -24.25 -22.25
C TYR A 55 9.75 -23.26 -21.10
N MET A 56 10.21 -23.60 -19.90
CA MET A 56 10.13 -22.72 -18.73
C MET A 56 10.91 -21.41 -18.97
N GLN A 57 12.12 -21.50 -19.53
CA GLN A 57 12.94 -20.33 -19.84
C GLN A 57 12.24 -19.42 -20.86
N GLU A 58 11.64 -19.99 -21.91
CA GLU A 58 10.96 -19.22 -22.94
C GLU A 58 9.63 -18.62 -22.45
N PHE A 59 8.88 -19.36 -21.63
CA PHE A 59 7.67 -18.85 -20.99
C PHE A 59 7.99 -17.63 -20.12
N ILE A 60 9.04 -17.71 -19.30
CA ILE A 60 9.42 -16.61 -18.42
C ILE A 60 10.06 -15.47 -19.21
N SER A 61 10.89 -15.74 -20.22
CA SER A 61 11.53 -14.68 -21.03
C SER A 61 10.48 -13.85 -21.78
N PHE A 62 9.38 -14.46 -22.23
CA PHE A 62 8.27 -13.71 -22.82
C PHE A 62 7.68 -12.70 -21.83
N LEU A 63 7.53 -13.09 -20.57
CA LEU A 63 6.97 -12.22 -19.53
C LEU A 63 7.99 -11.21 -18.98
N ASP A 64 9.23 -11.65 -18.76
CA ASP A 64 10.32 -10.91 -18.12
C ASP A 64 11.69 -11.33 -18.70
N ASN A 65 12.21 -10.56 -19.67
CA ASN A 65 13.53 -10.74 -20.28
C ASN A 65 14.50 -9.58 -20.06
N LYS A 66 14.26 -8.71 -19.07
CA LYS A 66 15.06 -7.48 -18.79
C LYS A 66 15.10 -6.45 -19.92
N SER A 67 14.43 -6.69 -21.04
CA SER A 67 14.26 -5.72 -22.12
C SER A 67 13.06 -4.83 -21.85
N GLU A 68 13.05 -3.66 -22.47
CA GLU A 68 11.87 -2.80 -22.56
C GLU A 68 10.69 -3.50 -23.27
N GLN A 69 10.98 -4.57 -24.01
CA GLN A 69 10.04 -5.45 -24.72
C GLN A 69 9.48 -6.60 -23.85
N SER A 70 9.86 -6.69 -22.58
CA SER A 70 9.24 -7.67 -21.69
C SER A 70 7.78 -7.30 -21.42
N ALA A 71 6.89 -8.30 -21.33
CA ALA A 71 5.48 -8.04 -21.03
C ALA A 71 5.30 -7.25 -19.72
N VAL A 72 6.13 -7.51 -18.70
CA VAL A 72 6.15 -6.75 -17.44
C VAL A 72 6.42 -5.26 -17.71
N HIS A 73 7.48 -4.93 -18.44
CA HIS A 73 7.85 -3.54 -18.70
C HIS A 73 6.82 -2.82 -19.58
N GLU A 74 6.35 -3.48 -20.65
CA GLU A 74 5.33 -2.95 -21.55
C GLU A 74 4.03 -2.63 -20.81
N CYS A 75 3.57 -3.55 -19.95
CA CYS A 75 2.35 -3.36 -19.17
C CYS A 75 2.47 -2.20 -18.18
N ILE A 76 3.56 -2.15 -17.41
CA ILE A 76 3.78 -1.13 -16.38
C ILE A 76 3.91 0.26 -17.01
N SER A 77 4.60 0.35 -18.15
CA SER A 77 4.80 1.62 -18.85
C SER A 77 3.61 2.03 -19.73
N SER A 78 2.58 1.17 -19.82
CA SER A 78 1.41 1.41 -20.68
C SER A 78 0.62 2.63 -20.20
N PRO A 79 0.05 3.44 -21.11
CA PRO A 79 -0.89 4.49 -20.71
C PRO A 79 -2.24 3.93 -20.24
N ASP A 80 -2.55 2.66 -20.52
CA ASP A 80 -3.80 2.01 -20.13
C ASP A 80 -3.72 1.49 -18.68
N LEU A 81 -4.71 1.87 -17.86
CA LEU A 81 -4.75 1.54 -16.43
C LEU A 81 -4.90 0.03 -16.17
N ASP A 82 -5.62 -0.69 -17.04
CA ASP A 82 -5.83 -2.13 -16.88
C ASP A 82 -4.56 -2.91 -17.25
N GLU A 83 -3.82 -2.44 -18.27
CA GLU A 83 -2.49 -2.96 -18.58
C GLU A 83 -1.48 -2.69 -17.45
N LYS A 84 -1.47 -1.49 -16.85
CA LYS A 84 -0.63 -1.22 -15.68
C LYS A 84 -0.92 -2.19 -14.54
N LYS A 85 -2.20 -2.41 -14.24
CA LYS A 85 -2.64 -3.38 -13.22
C LYS A 85 -2.18 -4.79 -13.58
N ALA A 86 -2.26 -5.20 -14.85
CA ALA A 86 -1.72 -6.48 -15.33
C ALA A 86 -0.22 -6.62 -15.05
N GLY A 87 0.56 -5.56 -15.29
CA GLY A 87 1.99 -5.51 -14.99
C GLY A 87 2.31 -5.73 -13.51
N ILE A 88 1.52 -5.14 -12.61
CA ILE A 88 1.67 -5.32 -11.15
C ILE A 88 1.37 -6.79 -10.75
N PHE A 89 0.32 -7.39 -11.32
CA PHE A 89 0.01 -8.80 -11.09
C PHE A 89 1.12 -9.73 -11.60
N LEU A 90 1.70 -9.45 -12.77
CA LEU A 90 2.84 -10.20 -13.30
C LEU A 90 4.04 -10.12 -12.34
N ILE A 91 4.38 -8.93 -11.84
CA ILE A 91 5.48 -8.74 -10.88
C ILE A 91 5.34 -9.69 -9.70
N VAL A 92 4.17 -9.71 -9.04
CA VAL A 92 4.00 -10.54 -7.83
C VAL A 92 3.96 -12.03 -8.14
N CYS A 93 3.45 -12.44 -9.31
CA CYS A 93 3.44 -13.84 -9.74
C CYS A 93 4.85 -14.36 -10.06
N LEU A 94 5.73 -13.48 -10.57
CA LEU A 94 7.08 -13.81 -11.02
C LEU A 94 8.17 -13.54 -9.97
N ALA A 95 7.83 -12.89 -8.85
CA ALA A 95 8.80 -12.46 -7.84
C ALA A 95 9.57 -13.64 -7.22
N GLU A 96 8.89 -14.76 -6.96
CA GLU A 96 9.47 -15.94 -6.29
C GLU A 96 9.92 -17.04 -7.26
N THR A 97 9.86 -16.81 -8.58
CA THR A 97 10.27 -17.84 -9.54
C THR A 97 11.77 -18.03 -9.52
N SER A 98 12.19 -19.21 -9.04
CA SER A 98 13.59 -19.64 -9.01
C SER A 98 14.07 -19.93 -10.43
N ILE A 99 14.56 -18.90 -11.12
CA ILE A 99 15.37 -19.10 -12.32
C ILE A 99 16.80 -18.80 -11.90
N ASP A 100 17.64 -19.82 -11.97
CA ASP A 100 19.02 -19.77 -11.54
C ASP A 100 19.76 -18.60 -12.22
N GLY A 101 20.43 -17.77 -11.41
CA GLY A 101 21.36 -16.74 -11.87
C GLY A 101 20.85 -15.29 -11.80
N GLU A 102 19.60 -15.03 -11.44
CA GLU A 102 19.08 -13.65 -11.39
C GLU A 102 18.99 -13.10 -9.95
N SER A 103 20.13 -12.62 -9.43
CA SER A 103 20.16 -12.06 -8.08
C SER A 103 19.28 -10.81 -7.93
N ASN A 104 19.08 -9.97 -8.96
CA ASN A 104 18.47 -8.64 -8.79
C ASN A 104 17.04 -8.42 -9.36
N ARG A 105 16.30 -9.47 -9.76
CA ARG A 105 14.96 -9.31 -10.38
C ARG A 105 14.01 -8.48 -9.51
N VAL A 106 13.96 -8.80 -8.22
CA VAL A 106 13.04 -8.13 -7.28
C VAL A 106 13.39 -6.63 -7.14
N VAL A 107 14.68 -6.28 -7.19
CA VAL A 107 15.11 -4.87 -7.19
C VAL A 107 14.66 -4.15 -8.45
N ARG A 108 14.75 -4.79 -9.63
CA ARG A 108 14.22 -4.23 -10.89
C ARG A 108 12.71 -4.00 -10.80
N PHE A 109 11.95 -4.98 -10.32
CA PHE A 109 10.51 -4.85 -10.14
C PHE A 109 10.13 -3.74 -9.17
N ALA A 110 10.84 -3.62 -8.04
CA ALA A 110 10.62 -2.52 -7.11
C ALA A 110 10.89 -1.15 -7.75
N ASN A 111 11.92 -1.04 -8.60
CA ASN A 111 12.21 0.20 -9.33
C ASN A 111 11.11 0.58 -10.33
N PHE A 112 10.54 -0.41 -11.03
CA PHE A 112 9.40 -0.20 -11.90
C PHE A 112 8.19 0.35 -11.13
N LEU A 113 7.84 -0.29 -10.01
CA LEU A 113 6.72 0.14 -9.17
C LEU A 113 6.94 1.54 -8.58
N LEU A 114 8.13 1.84 -8.04
CA LEU A 114 8.46 3.15 -7.49
C LEU A 114 8.39 4.26 -8.54
N LYS A 115 8.86 3.98 -9.77
CA LYS A 115 8.77 4.93 -10.88
C LYS A 115 7.30 5.23 -11.21
N GLU A 116 6.46 4.20 -11.33
CA GLU A 116 5.03 4.37 -11.66
C GLU A 116 4.26 5.19 -10.63
N LEU A 117 4.58 5.05 -9.34
CA LEU A 117 3.95 5.85 -8.28
C LEU A 117 4.12 7.37 -8.49
N THR A 118 5.16 7.80 -9.20
CA THR A 118 5.42 9.22 -9.47
C THR A 118 4.77 9.75 -10.74
N LEU A 119 4.24 8.89 -11.61
CA LEU A 119 3.67 9.30 -12.88
C LEU A 119 2.21 9.70 -12.70
N SER A 120 1.85 10.88 -13.24
CA SER A 120 0.49 11.45 -13.13
C SER A 120 -0.61 10.64 -13.84
N SER A 121 -0.28 9.52 -14.48
CA SER A 121 -1.20 8.68 -15.24
C SER A 121 -1.78 7.49 -14.45
N MET A 122 -1.36 7.27 -13.21
CA MET A 122 -1.86 6.16 -12.38
C MET A 122 -3.08 6.59 -11.55
N ASP A 123 -4.10 5.75 -11.48
CA ASP A 123 -5.26 5.93 -10.59
C ASP A 123 -4.94 5.45 -9.16
N GLU A 124 -5.80 5.80 -8.20
CA GLU A 124 -5.66 5.38 -6.81
C GLU A 124 -5.59 3.86 -6.66
N ALA A 125 -6.49 3.13 -7.33
CA ALA A 125 -6.53 1.67 -7.28
C ALA A 125 -5.22 1.05 -7.81
N GLY A 126 -4.64 1.60 -8.88
CA GLY A 126 -3.33 1.20 -9.38
C GLY A 126 -2.21 1.52 -8.39
N MET A 127 -2.22 2.69 -7.77
CA MET A 127 -1.23 3.05 -6.74
C MET A 127 -1.31 2.13 -5.53
N GLU A 128 -2.52 1.81 -5.07
CA GLU A 128 -2.72 0.84 -3.98
C GLU A 128 -2.11 -0.52 -4.32
N LEU A 129 -2.39 -1.05 -5.52
CA LEU A 129 -1.79 -2.30 -5.98
C LEU A 129 -0.26 -2.22 -6.04
N ALA A 130 0.30 -1.10 -6.49
CA ALA A 130 1.74 -0.91 -6.60
C ALA A 130 2.43 -0.85 -5.23
N VAL A 131 1.90 -0.11 -4.25
CA VAL A 131 2.48 -0.07 -2.90
C VAL A 131 2.36 -1.41 -2.18
N ARG A 132 1.26 -2.13 -2.40
CA ARG A 132 1.07 -3.49 -1.87
C ARG A 132 2.06 -4.45 -2.51
N ALA A 133 2.31 -4.34 -3.82
CA ALA A 133 3.33 -5.12 -4.50
C ALA A 133 4.74 -4.81 -3.98
N LEU A 134 5.08 -3.55 -3.70
CA LEU A 134 6.35 -3.20 -3.06
C LEU A 134 6.50 -3.86 -1.68
N ALA A 135 5.45 -3.82 -0.85
CA ALA A 135 5.46 -4.49 0.44
C ALA A 135 5.59 -6.01 0.30
N PHE A 136 4.92 -6.62 -0.70
CA PHE A 136 5.06 -8.04 -1.02
C PHE A 136 6.51 -8.39 -1.35
N LEU A 137 7.12 -7.64 -2.28
CA LEU A 137 8.50 -7.83 -2.67
C LEU A 137 9.45 -7.71 -1.48
N ILE A 138 9.22 -6.76 -0.56
CA ILE A 138 10.01 -6.65 0.67
C ILE A 138 9.87 -7.90 1.55
N GLN A 139 8.65 -8.40 1.75
CA GLN A 139 8.40 -9.55 2.63
C GLN A 139 8.96 -10.87 2.08
N THR A 140 8.93 -11.05 0.75
CA THR A 140 9.38 -12.28 0.11
C THR A 140 10.86 -12.24 -0.28
N SER A 141 11.45 -11.05 -0.38
CA SER A 141 12.88 -10.88 -0.65
C SER A 141 13.72 -11.25 0.57
N LYS A 142 14.39 -12.39 0.54
CA LYS A 142 15.34 -12.76 1.61
C LYS A 142 16.58 -11.85 1.61
N SER A 143 17.26 -11.75 0.47
CA SER A 143 18.55 -11.06 0.37
C SER A 143 18.46 -9.54 0.19
N TYR A 144 17.33 -9.04 -0.33
CA TYR A 144 17.16 -7.62 -0.69
C TYR A 144 16.17 -6.87 0.20
N ALA A 145 15.55 -7.53 1.19
CA ALA A 145 14.56 -6.88 2.06
C ALA A 145 15.08 -5.59 2.68
N ALA A 146 16.27 -5.60 3.29
CA ALA A 146 16.82 -4.44 3.97
C ALA A 146 17.02 -3.25 3.01
N GLU A 147 17.65 -3.49 1.85
CA GLU A 147 17.87 -2.46 0.81
C GLU A 147 16.53 -1.88 0.30
N LEU A 148 15.56 -2.75 0.03
CA LEU A 148 14.24 -2.31 -0.47
C LEU A 148 13.46 -1.52 0.57
N VAL A 149 13.54 -1.91 1.84
CA VAL A 149 12.93 -1.17 2.95
C VAL A 149 13.54 0.22 3.07
N GLU A 150 14.87 0.33 3.06
CA GLU A 150 15.55 1.62 3.14
C GLU A 150 15.16 2.52 1.96
N LYS A 151 15.22 1.98 0.73
CA LYS A 151 14.84 2.70 -0.47
C LYS A 151 13.39 3.20 -0.44
N CYS A 152 12.45 2.35 -0.04
CA CYS A 152 11.04 2.73 0.05
C CYS A 152 10.79 3.76 1.16
N LEU A 153 11.44 3.63 2.32
CA LEU A 153 11.33 4.59 3.41
C LEU A 153 11.90 5.96 3.04
N ASP A 154 13.10 6.00 2.46
CA ASP A 154 13.72 7.26 2.05
C ASP A 154 12.87 7.97 0.98
N GLN A 155 12.39 7.23 -0.03
CA GLN A 155 11.52 7.80 -1.06
C GLN A 155 10.17 8.29 -0.50
N CYS A 156 9.56 7.49 0.38
CA CYS A 156 8.29 7.82 1.04
C CYS A 156 8.41 9.12 1.85
N LEU A 157 9.48 9.26 2.64
CA LEU A 157 9.68 10.42 3.51
C LEU A 157 10.07 11.65 2.70
N GLU A 158 10.87 11.51 1.64
CA GLU A 158 11.18 12.60 0.71
C GLU A 158 9.90 13.23 0.13
N TRP A 159 8.97 12.41 -0.35
CA TRP A 159 7.68 12.88 -0.87
C TRP A 159 6.79 13.50 0.21
N LEU A 160 6.86 12.99 1.44
CA LEU A 160 6.08 13.50 2.58
C LEU A 160 6.61 14.86 3.07
N GLU A 161 7.92 15.07 3.03
CA GLU A 161 8.61 16.31 3.44
C GLU A 161 8.57 17.41 2.36
N GLN A 162 8.09 17.09 1.15
CA GLN A 162 8.06 18.02 0.05
C GLN A 162 7.16 19.23 0.36
N SER A 163 7.76 20.42 0.37
CA SER A 163 7.07 21.69 0.64
C SER A 163 6.05 22.04 -0.45
N ASN A 164 6.44 21.88 -1.71
CA ASN A 164 5.58 22.14 -2.86
C ASN A 164 4.55 21.00 -3.01
N ARG A 165 3.26 21.36 -3.10
CA ARG A 165 2.19 20.39 -3.29
C ARG A 165 2.33 19.67 -4.63
N ASN A 166 2.67 18.40 -4.57
CA ASN A 166 2.48 17.44 -5.65
C ASN A 166 1.46 16.40 -5.19
N GLU A 167 0.28 16.43 -5.80
CA GLU A 167 -0.86 15.60 -5.40
C GLU A 167 -0.58 14.10 -5.52
N GLN A 168 -0.02 13.69 -6.67
CA GLN A 168 0.35 12.31 -6.96
C GLN A 168 1.32 11.77 -5.91
N ARG A 169 2.39 12.53 -5.62
CA ARG A 169 3.39 12.15 -4.62
C ARG A 169 2.83 12.13 -3.21
N ARG A 170 1.91 13.04 -2.87
CA ARG A 170 1.23 13.05 -1.56
C ARG A 170 0.39 11.81 -1.35
N LEU A 171 -0.38 11.41 -2.36
CA LEU A 171 -1.16 10.18 -2.28
C LEU A 171 -0.25 8.94 -2.21
N ALA A 172 0.74 8.85 -3.10
CA ALA A 172 1.68 7.74 -3.14
C ALA A 172 2.47 7.60 -1.82
N SER A 173 2.92 8.70 -1.22
CA SER A 173 3.70 8.66 0.02
C SER A 173 2.88 8.15 1.19
N VAL A 174 1.62 8.54 1.34
CA VAL A 174 0.80 8.07 2.47
C VAL A 174 0.32 6.63 2.27
N LEU A 175 0.04 6.21 1.03
CA LEU A 175 -0.24 4.81 0.72
C LEU A 175 0.98 3.93 1.01
N LEU A 176 2.18 4.36 0.60
CA LEU A 176 3.42 3.63 0.86
C LEU A 176 3.76 3.63 2.36
N ALA A 177 3.60 4.75 3.06
CA ALA A 177 3.81 4.84 4.50
C ALA A 177 2.92 3.86 5.27
N ARG A 178 1.65 3.71 4.86
CA ARG A 178 0.72 2.73 5.46
C ARG A 178 1.26 1.32 5.35
N GLU A 179 1.63 0.89 4.14
CA GLU A 179 2.13 -0.48 3.92
C GLU A 179 3.46 -0.72 4.65
N LEU A 180 4.38 0.26 4.65
CA LEU A 180 5.65 0.15 5.39
C LEU A 180 5.42 0.08 6.91
N ALA A 181 4.54 0.91 7.47
CA ALA A 181 4.22 0.83 8.89
C ALA A 181 3.66 -0.55 9.28
N MET A 182 2.80 -1.13 8.44
CA MET A 182 2.17 -2.44 8.68
C MET A 182 3.17 -3.61 8.56
N PHE A 183 3.99 -3.62 7.52
CA PHE A 183 4.79 -4.81 7.17
C PHE A 183 6.29 -4.68 7.47
N THR A 184 6.77 -3.47 7.75
CA THR A 184 8.19 -3.18 8.06
C THR A 184 8.32 -2.39 9.36
N SER A 185 7.42 -2.68 10.32
CA SER A 185 7.17 -1.87 11.53
C SER A 185 8.42 -1.48 12.32
N THR A 186 9.42 -2.37 12.45
CA THR A 186 10.68 -2.06 13.14
C THR A 186 11.45 -0.97 12.42
N SER A 187 11.68 -1.13 11.11
CA SER A 187 12.41 -0.15 10.30
C SER A 187 11.66 1.17 10.18
N PHE A 188 10.32 1.12 10.01
CA PHE A 188 9.50 2.33 10.01
C PHE A 188 9.60 3.08 11.34
N PHE A 189 9.53 2.38 12.47
CA PHE A 189 9.59 3.00 13.79
C PHE A 189 10.90 3.78 14.03
N LEU A 190 12.02 3.32 13.46
CA LEU A 190 13.30 4.05 13.51
C LEU A 190 13.25 5.42 12.82
N ARG A 191 12.31 5.62 11.88
CA ARG A 191 12.10 6.89 11.15
C ARG A 191 10.82 7.62 11.57
N ALA A 192 10.10 7.15 12.60
CA ALA A 192 8.79 7.67 12.99
C ALA A 192 8.80 9.17 13.31
N ASN A 193 9.89 9.71 13.88
CA ASN A 193 10.01 11.14 14.15
C ASN A 193 9.89 12.00 12.89
N VAL A 194 10.45 11.56 11.76
CA VAL A 194 10.35 12.25 10.48
C VAL A 194 8.91 12.17 9.96
N PHE A 195 8.31 10.98 10.01
CA PHE A 195 6.91 10.79 9.62
C PHE A 195 5.96 11.69 10.42
N PHE A 196 6.00 11.67 11.75
CA PHE A 196 5.17 12.51 12.61
C PHE A 196 5.50 14.00 12.52
N LYS A 197 6.61 14.40 11.92
CA LYS A 197 6.88 15.81 11.60
C LYS A 197 6.11 16.25 10.35
N SER A 198 5.95 15.37 9.37
CA SER A 198 5.54 15.76 8.02
C SER A 198 4.11 15.35 7.66
N ILE A 199 3.56 14.29 8.27
CA ILE A 199 2.23 13.76 7.94
C ILE A 199 1.10 14.79 8.09
N PHE A 200 1.21 15.72 9.03
CA PHE A 200 0.18 16.73 9.28
C PHE A 200 0.01 17.70 8.11
N THR A 201 1.04 17.93 7.29
CA THR A 201 0.93 18.73 6.06
C THR A 201 0.03 18.04 5.04
N VAL A 202 0.08 16.70 4.97
CA VAL A 202 -0.68 15.90 3.99
C VAL A 202 -2.10 15.60 4.50
N LEU A 203 -2.28 15.43 5.82
CA LEU A 203 -3.60 15.38 6.47
C LEU A 203 -4.45 16.64 6.24
N ARG A 204 -3.80 17.75 5.88
CA ARG A 204 -4.42 19.04 5.56
C ARG A 204 -4.59 19.26 4.06
N ASP A 205 -4.35 18.26 3.21
CA ASP A 205 -4.50 18.42 1.77
C ASP A 205 -5.95 18.81 1.43
N PRO A 206 -6.19 19.72 0.46
CA PRO A 206 -7.53 20.09 0.03
C PRO A 206 -8.34 18.91 -0.55
N LYS A 207 -7.69 17.83 -1.00
CA LYS A 207 -8.41 16.63 -1.49
C LYS A 207 -8.79 15.68 -0.35
N PRO A 208 -10.09 15.36 -0.17
CA PRO A 208 -10.56 14.44 0.85
C PRO A 208 -9.88 13.07 0.78
N GLN A 209 -9.72 12.53 -0.42
CA GLN A 209 -9.07 11.26 -0.69
C GLN A 209 -7.66 11.17 -0.07
N ILE A 210 -6.84 12.21 -0.27
CA ILE A 210 -5.49 12.28 0.32
C ILE A 210 -5.55 12.33 1.84
N ARG A 211 -6.52 13.06 2.42
CA ARG A 211 -6.68 13.11 3.88
C ARG A 211 -7.08 11.74 4.45
N ILE A 212 -7.96 11.02 3.77
CA ILE A 212 -8.39 9.67 4.15
C ILE A 212 -7.20 8.69 4.08
N ALA A 213 -6.45 8.71 2.98
CA ALA A 213 -5.25 7.89 2.86
C ALA A 213 -4.17 8.25 3.91
N SER A 214 -4.02 9.55 4.22
CA SER A 214 -3.10 10.05 5.25
C SER A 214 -3.48 9.60 6.65
N VAL A 215 -4.78 9.62 6.99
CA VAL A 215 -5.22 9.17 8.31
C VAL A 215 -5.07 7.66 8.45
N ASN A 216 -5.24 6.88 7.38
CA ASN A 216 -4.97 5.44 7.39
C ASN A 216 -3.48 5.14 7.63
N ALA A 217 -2.57 5.95 7.06
CA ALA A 217 -1.14 5.86 7.34
C ALA A 217 -0.82 6.26 8.80
N LEU A 218 -1.45 7.33 9.30
CA LEU A 218 -1.33 7.76 10.69
C LEU A 218 -1.80 6.66 11.65
N HIS A 219 -2.95 6.02 11.36
CA HIS A 219 -3.47 4.91 12.15
C HIS A 219 -2.45 3.78 12.24
N ALA A 220 -1.91 3.31 11.12
CA ALA A 220 -0.88 2.27 11.11
C ALA A 220 0.37 2.66 11.93
N ALA A 221 0.81 3.91 11.83
CA ALA A 221 1.93 4.44 12.62
C ALA A 221 1.62 4.52 14.13
N LEU A 222 0.39 4.87 14.52
CA LEU A 222 -0.04 4.87 15.92
C LEU A 222 -0.21 3.44 16.45
N THR A 223 -0.65 2.49 15.62
CA THR A 223 -0.75 1.07 15.98
C THR A 223 0.59 0.49 16.39
N ILE A 224 1.65 0.72 15.60
CA ILE A 224 3.00 0.26 15.93
C ILE A 224 3.61 1.01 17.12
N THR A 225 3.17 2.25 17.35
CA THR A 225 3.60 3.06 18.50
C THR A 225 3.03 2.46 19.79
N SER A 226 1.74 2.14 19.79
CA SER A 226 1.05 1.51 20.92
C SER A 226 1.69 0.18 21.32
N ALA A 227 2.08 -0.67 20.35
CA ALA A 227 2.72 -1.95 20.61
C ALA A 227 4.12 -1.83 21.26
N ARG A 228 4.78 -0.66 21.16
CA ARG A 228 6.14 -0.41 21.66
C ARG A 228 6.16 0.51 22.88
N GLU A 229 5.01 0.70 23.54
CA GLU A 229 4.87 1.57 24.70
C GLU A 229 5.62 1.00 25.93
N ALA A 230 6.86 1.44 26.12
CA ALA A 230 7.55 1.36 27.41
C ALA A 230 8.44 2.60 27.64
N LYS A 231 8.25 3.26 28.79
CA LYS A 231 9.08 4.32 29.41
C LYS A 231 9.37 5.61 28.62
N LEU A 232 9.10 5.70 27.32
CA LEU A 232 9.18 6.95 26.56
C LEU A 232 7.77 7.45 26.24
N LYS A 233 7.26 8.29 27.14
CA LYS A 233 6.03 9.08 27.02
C LYS A 233 5.92 9.60 25.58
N THR A 234 5.09 8.97 24.77
CA THR A 234 5.13 9.20 23.33
C THR A 234 4.50 10.55 23.03
N GLU A 235 5.35 11.56 22.88
CA GLU A 235 4.97 12.93 22.53
C GLU A 235 4.11 12.98 21.26
N TRP A 236 4.14 11.93 20.43
CA TRP A 236 3.36 11.82 19.20
C TRP A 236 1.84 11.85 19.43
N TYR A 237 1.29 11.24 20.48
CA TYR A 237 -0.16 11.36 20.76
C TYR A 237 -0.54 12.80 21.10
N THR A 238 0.22 13.44 21.99
CA THR A 238 0.04 14.85 22.36
C THR A 238 0.23 15.75 21.15
N LYS A 239 1.20 15.44 20.28
CA LYS A 239 1.44 16.16 19.02
C LYS A 239 0.28 16.01 18.05
N CYS A 240 -0.25 14.81 17.86
CA CYS A 240 -1.46 14.58 17.06
C CYS A 240 -2.62 15.45 17.54
N TYR A 241 -2.86 15.48 18.86
CA TYR A 241 -3.89 16.33 19.44
C TYR A 241 -3.62 17.82 19.18
N ALA A 242 -2.41 18.30 19.47
CA ALA A 242 -2.02 19.69 19.27
C ALA A 242 -2.13 20.12 17.79
N GLU A 243 -1.71 19.27 16.85
CA GLU A 243 -1.77 19.54 15.41
C GLU A 243 -3.21 19.50 14.89
N ALA A 244 -4.09 18.67 15.48
CA ALA A 244 -5.51 18.68 15.17
C ALA A 244 -6.16 20.02 15.57
N LEU A 245 -5.86 20.53 16.77
CA LEU A 245 -6.34 21.85 17.22
C LEU A 245 -5.72 22.99 16.42
N ASN A 246 -4.43 22.90 16.09
CA ASN A 246 -3.74 23.89 15.27
C ASN A 246 -4.36 23.99 13.87
N THR A 247 -4.82 22.87 13.31
CA THR A 247 -5.47 22.82 12.00
C THR A 247 -6.71 23.72 11.93
N LEU A 248 -7.48 23.84 13.02
CA LEU A 248 -8.65 24.72 13.06
C LEU A 248 -8.30 26.21 12.98
N LYS A 249 -7.07 26.59 13.33
CA LYS A 249 -6.58 27.98 13.34
C LYS A 249 -6.01 28.42 11.99
N LEU A 250 -5.76 27.49 11.07
CA LEU A 250 -5.11 27.78 9.78
C LEU A 250 -6.08 28.49 8.83
N THR A 251 -5.89 29.76 8.54
CA THR A 251 -6.81 30.51 7.66
C THR A 251 -6.70 30.12 6.18
N GLU A 252 -5.60 29.50 5.77
CA GLU A 252 -5.31 29.08 4.39
C GLU A 252 -6.21 27.94 3.87
N LEU A 253 -6.78 27.15 4.78
CA LEU A 253 -7.68 26.04 4.45
C LEU A 253 -9.14 26.48 4.57
N SER A 254 -10.03 25.86 3.78
CA SER A 254 -11.47 26.07 3.95
C SER A 254 -11.93 25.60 5.34
N LYS A 255 -13.06 26.13 5.83
CA LYS A 255 -13.61 25.70 7.11
C LYS A 255 -13.86 24.19 7.14
N ASP A 256 -14.43 23.65 6.06
CA ASP A 256 -14.78 22.24 5.96
C ASP A 256 -13.53 21.35 5.90
N ASP A 257 -12.49 21.76 5.16
CA ASP A 257 -11.23 21.03 5.10
C ASP A 257 -10.54 20.97 6.47
N ARG A 258 -10.54 22.08 7.23
CA ARG A 258 -9.98 22.11 8.59
C ARG A 258 -10.74 21.21 9.53
N THR A 259 -12.07 21.30 9.50
CA THR A 259 -12.93 20.49 10.36
C THR A 259 -12.76 19.01 10.03
N HIS A 260 -12.79 18.63 8.76
CA HIS A 260 -12.60 17.23 8.35
C HIS A 260 -11.23 16.70 8.76
N SER A 261 -10.14 17.44 8.47
CA SER A 261 -8.77 17.03 8.85
C SER A 261 -8.60 16.86 10.36
N MET A 262 -9.15 17.79 11.15
CA MET A 262 -9.14 17.72 12.61
C MET A 262 -9.91 16.50 13.12
N LEU A 263 -11.14 16.28 12.62
CA LEU A 263 -11.98 15.16 13.04
C LEU A 263 -11.34 13.81 12.72
N LEU A 264 -10.67 13.68 11.57
CA LEU A 264 -9.94 12.46 11.21
C LEU A 264 -8.84 12.14 12.24
N VAL A 265 -8.02 13.12 12.63
CA VAL A 265 -6.94 12.89 13.62
C VAL A 265 -7.51 12.58 15.01
N ILE A 266 -8.56 13.28 15.43
CA ILE A 266 -9.21 13.04 16.73
C ILE A 266 -9.86 11.65 16.76
N ASN A 267 -10.49 11.23 15.67
CA ASN A 267 -11.04 9.88 15.52
C ASN A 267 -9.96 8.82 15.76
N GLU A 268 -8.76 8.97 15.18
CA GLU A 268 -7.66 8.02 15.40
C GLU A 268 -7.17 7.98 16.84
N LEU A 269 -7.07 9.13 17.51
CA LEU A 269 -6.71 9.17 18.93
C LEU A 269 -7.72 8.42 19.79
N VAL A 270 -9.02 8.55 19.50
CA VAL A 270 -10.09 7.84 20.21
C VAL A 270 -10.03 6.34 19.90
N ARG A 271 -9.84 5.94 18.64
CA ARG A 271 -9.72 4.53 18.22
C ARG A 271 -8.55 3.83 18.90
N ILE A 272 -7.40 4.50 19.04
CA ILE A 272 -6.21 3.95 19.70
C ILE A 272 -6.33 3.99 21.24
N ALA A 273 -7.10 4.92 21.81
CA ALA A 273 -7.31 5.03 23.25
C ALA A 273 -8.18 3.90 23.83
N ASP A 274 -9.08 3.32 23.04
CA ASP A 274 -10.02 2.29 23.50
C ASP A 274 -10.24 1.19 22.45
N ALA A 275 -9.59 0.05 22.68
CA ALA A 275 -9.74 -1.11 21.81
C ALA A 275 -11.15 -1.71 21.85
N THR A 276 -11.89 -1.56 22.95
CA THR A 276 -13.26 -2.07 23.07
C THR A 276 -14.20 -1.28 22.18
N PHE A 277 -14.07 0.05 22.22
CA PHE A 277 -14.76 0.93 21.29
C PHE A 277 -14.44 0.60 19.84
N GLU A 278 -13.16 0.45 19.50
CA GLU A 278 -12.76 0.15 18.12
C GLU A 278 -13.30 -1.20 17.63
N ARG A 279 -13.29 -2.25 18.46
CA ARG A 279 -13.91 -3.55 18.10
C ARG A 279 -15.41 -3.41 17.83
N THR A 280 -16.12 -2.70 18.71
CA THR A 280 -17.56 -2.45 18.55
C THR A 280 -17.85 -1.71 17.25
N ARG A 281 -17.02 -0.72 16.89
CA ARG A 281 -17.14 0.02 15.63
C ARG A 281 -16.89 -0.88 14.42
N LEU A 282 -15.85 -1.73 14.45
CA LEU A 282 -15.56 -2.66 13.37
C LEU A 282 -16.71 -3.66 13.15
N GLU A 283 -17.27 -4.21 14.24
CA GLU A 283 -18.43 -5.09 14.20
C GLU A 283 -19.66 -4.39 13.61
N ALA A 284 -19.96 -3.16 14.05
CA ALA A 284 -21.10 -2.39 13.56
C ALA A 284 -21.00 -2.06 12.06
N LEU A 285 -19.78 -1.91 11.53
CA LEU A 285 -19.51 -1.64 10.12
C LEU A 285 -19.29 -2.90 9.29
N ASN A 286 -19.43 -4.09 9.89
CA ASN A 286 -19.15 -5.38 9.25
C ASN A 286 -17.73 -5.45 8.64
N ILE A 287 -16.75 -4.85 9.34
CA ILE A 287 -15.34 -4.87 8.95
C ILE A 287 -14.65 -5.97 9.75
N HIS A 288 -14.19 -7.01 9.05
CA HIS A 288 -13.44 -8.10 9.66
C HIS A 288 -11.93 -7.87 9.53
N GLN A 289 -11.21 -8.00 10.65
CA GLN A 289 -9.76 -8.09 10.64
C GLN A 289 -9.36 -9.46 10.08
N THR A 290 -8.84 -9.48 8.87
CA THR A 290 -8.14 -10.64 8.33
C THR A 290 -6.70 -10.61 8.80
N GLU A 291 -6.26 -11.66 9.51
CA GLU A 291 -4.83 -11.90 9.67
C GLU A 291 -4.21 -11.93 8.27
N THR A 292 -3.31 -10.99 7.99
CA THR A 292 -2.63 -10.94 6.69
C THR A 292 -1.58 -12.03 6.67
N SER A 293 -2.02 -13.29 6.60
CA SER A 293 -1.15 -14.41 6.26
C SER A 293 -0.78 -14.28 4.79
N ILE A 294 0.50 -14.47 4.46
CA ILE A 294 0.99 -14.51 3.08
C ILE A 294 0.52 -15.84 2.45
N ALA A 295 -0.79 -16.02 2.26
CA ALA A 295 -1.33 -17.26 1.71
C ALA A 295 -1.05 -17.33 0.20
N THR A 296 -1.31 -16.25 -0.54
CA THR A 296 -0.92 -16.11 -1.96
C THR A 296 -0.58 -14.67 -2.33
N PRO A 297 0.26 -14.41 -3.36
CA PRO A 297 0.57 -13.04 -3.79
C PRO A 297 -0.68 -12.27 -4.28
N ILE A 298 -1.66 -12.97 -4.83
CA ILE A 298 -2.89 -12.36 -5.33
C ILE A 298 -3.78 -11.91 -4.17
N GLU A 299 -3.91 -12.74 -3.13
CA GLU A 299 -4.61 -12.35 -1.90
C GLU A 299 -3.90 -11.21 -1.19
N TRP A 300 -2.56 -11.23 -1.16
CA TRP A 300 -1.78 -10.11 -0.65
C TRP A 300 -2.15 -8.79 -1.33
N LEU A 301 -2.28 -8.78 -2.66
CA LEU A 301 -2.66 -7.57 -3.40
C LEU A 301 -4.12 -7.16 -3.17
N THR A 302 -5.04 -8.10 -3.05
CA THR A 302 -6.49 -7.83 -3.17
C THR A 302 -7.23 -7.77 -1.84
N GLN A 303 -6.72 -8.39 -0.78
CA GLN A 303 -7.39 -8.38 0.53
C GLN A 303 -7.46 -6.96 1.13
N PRO A 304 -8.57 -6.61 1.80
CA PRO A 304 -8.69 -5.36 2.54
C PRO A 304 -7.57 -5.19 3.57
N ARG A 305 -7.06 -3.97 3.72
CA ARG A 305 -6.06 -3.63 4.74
C ARG A 305 -6.77 -3.13 5.99
N VAL A 306 -6.75 -3.95 7.04
CA VAL A 306 -7.27 -3.55 8.36
C VAL A 306 -6.13 -3.71 9.36
N ALA A 307 -5.69 -2.62 9.97
CA ALA A 307 -4.67 -2.67 11.01
C ALA A 307 -5.21 -3.38 12.26
N SER A 308 -4.32 -4.02 13.01
CA SER A 308 -4.69 -4.68 14.27
C SER A 308 -5.26 -3.69 15.27
N THR A 309 -6.32 -4.09 15.97
CA THR A 309 -6.87 -3.28 17.07
C THR A 309 -5.91 -3.31 18.23
N VAL A 310 -5.48 -2.14 18.66
CA VAL A 310 -4.57 -1.94 19.80
C VAL A 310 -5.18 -0.98 20.80
N GLU A 311 -4.58 -0.92 21.98
CA GLU A 311 -4.97 0.01 23.03
C GLU A 311 -3.72 0.71 23.58
N SER A 312 -3.76 2.05 23.60
CA SER A 312 -2.73 2.87 24.23
C SER A 312 -3.24 3.49 25.52
N SER A 313 -2.56 3.17 26.62
CA SER A 313 -2.82 3.81 27.91
C SER A 313 -2.49 5.30 27.89
N THR A 314 -1.48 5.71 27.10
CA THR A 314 -1.05 7.11 26.96
C THR A 314 -2.08 7.90 26.16
N ALA A 315 -2.54 7.37 25.02
CA ALA A 315 -3.62 8.00 24.25
C ALA A 315 -4.91 8.09 25.06
N ARG A 316 -5.25 7.04 25.83
CA ARG A 316 -6.40 7.06 26.75
C ARG A 316 -6.31 8.19 27.77
N ALA A 317 -5.17 8.32 28.46
CA ALA A 317 -4.98 9.39 29.43
C ALA A 317 -5.14 10.78 28.79
N LEU A 318 -4.61 10.96 27.58
CA LEU A 318 -4.75 12.20 26.81
C LEU A 318 -6.20 12.49 26.42
N VAL A 319 -6.91 11.50 25.88
CA VAL A 319 -8.33 11.63 25.48
C VAL A 319 -9.21 11.93 26.68
N VAL A 320 -9.00 11.22 27.81
CA VAL A 320 -9.76 11.45 29.05
C VAL A 320 -9.50 12.86 29.59
N ALA A 321 -8.24 13.30 29.63
CA ALA A 321 -7.89 14.64 30.12
C ALA A 321 -8.53 15.77 29.29
N ASN A 322 -8.76 15.54 28.00
CA ASN A 322 -9.31 16.53 27.06
C ASN A 322 -10.74 16.20 26.63
N PHE A 323 -11.44 15.27 27.30
CA PHE A 323 -12.70 14.71 26.82
C PHE A 323 -13.80 15.77 26.62
N ALA A 324 -13.86 16.78 27.49
CA ALA A 324 -14.81 17.88 27.37
C ALA A 324 -14.58 18.71 26.09
N GLU A 325 -13.32 19.02 25.77
CA GLU A 325 -12.97 19.76 24.55
C GLU A 325 -13.21 18.90 23.31
N VAL A 326 -12.78 17.63 23.32
CA VAL A 326 -13.06 16.66 22.24
C VAL A 326 -14.57 16.55 21.98
N ARG A 327 -15.38 16.42 23.04
CA ARG A 327 -16.84 16.37 22.92
C ARG A 327 -17.40 17.65 22.30
N LEU A 328 -16.93 18.82 22.71
CA LEU A 328 -17.37 20.10 22.12
C LEU A 328 -16.93 20.24 20.66
N LEU A 329 -15.75 19.78 20.30
CA LEU A 329 -15.25 19.82 18.91
C LEU A 329 -16.08 18.93 17.98
N VAL A 330 -16.44 17.72 18.46
CA VAL A 330 -17.21 16.72 17.71
C VAL A 330 -18.70 17.06 17.66
N PHE A 331 -19.30 17.44 18.79
CA PHE A 331 -20.76 17.60 18.93
C PHE A 331 -21.23 19.06 19.07
N GLY A 332 -20.33 19.99 19.38
CA GLY A 332 -20.66 21.42 19.51
C GLY A 332 -20.64 22.18 18.17
N ASN A 333 -19.97 21.63 17.14
CA ASN A 333 -20.10 22.10 15.78
C ASN A 333 -21.32 21.43 15.13
N TYR A 334 -22.37 22.21 14.85
CA TYR A 334 -23.69 21.83 14.30
C TYR A 334 -23.72 21.07 12.94
N SER A 335 -22.64 20.39 12.55
CA SER A 335 -22.48 19.70 11.25
C SER A 335 -22.34 18.17 11.39
N PHE A 336 -22.64 17.58 12.55
CA PHE A 336 -22.54 16.12 12.76
C PHE A 336 -23.43 15.33 11.77
N TYR A 337 -24.57 15.89 11.38
CA TYR A 337 -25.47 15.30 10.38
C TYR A 337 -24.89 15.26 8.96
N SER A 338 -23.99 16.20 8.64
CA SER A 338 -23.30 16.30 7.35
C SER A 338 -22.06 15.41 7.31
N PHE A 339 -21.33 15.29 8.43
CA PHE A 339 -20.16 14.43 8.56
C PHE A 339 -20.50 12.94 8.52
N LEU A 340 -21.57 12.51 9.21
CA LEU A 340 -22.04 11.12 9.11
C LEU A 340 -22.48 10.75 7.69
N LYS A 341 -23.07 11.70 6.94
CA LYS A 341 -23.42 11.50 5.52
C LYS A 341 -22.22 11.45 4.56
N SER A 342 -21.04 11.89 4.99
CA SER A 342 -19.81 11.86 4.17
C SER A 342 -18.93 10.63 4.40
N LEU A 343 -19.34 9.75 5.32
CA LEU A 343 -18.66 8.50 5.65
C LEU A 343 -19.32 7.25 5.04
N ASP A 344 -20.42 7.44 4.29
CA ASP A 344 -21.06 6.42 3.45
C ASP A 344 -20.52 6.45 2.01
#